data_AF-A0A2P5FSZ1-F1
#
_entry.id   AF-A0A2P5FSZ1-F1
#
_cell.length_a   1.000
_cell.length_b   1.000
_cell.length_c   1.000
_cell.angle_alpha   90.00
_cell.angle_beta   90.00
_cell.angle_gamma   90.00
#
_symmetry.space_group_name_H-M   'P 1'
#
loop_
_entity.id
_entity.type
_entity.pdbx_description
1 polymer ?
#
loop_
_entity_poly.entity_id
_entity_poly.type
_entity_poly.pdbx_seq_one_letter_code
_entity_poly.pdbx_strand_id
1 'polypeptide(L)' 'MPYIHDPKVRDAIFLVSRGWYKLDALTPKHVTIVLYYTTTPYRLCSHFGYLESLKLNGKPRASIFNLIPEDWRIM' A
#
# COMPACT_ATOMS: atom_id res chain seq x y z
N MET A 1 -2.41 11.74 9.53
CA MET A 1 -2.07 12.62 10.66
C MET A 1 -0.56 12.86 10.67
N PRO A 2 -0.04 14.08 10.85
CA PRO A 2 1.38 14.37 10.59
C PRO A 2 2.35 13.74 11.61
N TYR A 3 1.87 13.27 12.76
CA TYR A 3 2.71 12.74 13.85
C TYR A 3 2.76 11.21 13.93
N ILE A 4 1.97 10.50 13.12
CA ILE A 4 1.86 9.03 13.17
C ILE A 4 2.54 8.46 11.95
N HIS A 5 3.78 8.03 12.12
CA HIS A 5 4.59 7.47 11.03
C HIS A 5 4.52 5.95 10.96
N ASP A 6 4.30 5.27 12.09
CA ASP A 6 4.23 3.81 12.14
C ASP A 6 3.00 3.28 11.37
N PRO A 7 3.20 2.43 10.34
CA PRO A 7 2.10 1.80 9.61
C PRO A 7 1.17 0.98 10.51
N LYS A 8 1.70 0.29 11.52
CA LYS A 8 0.89 -0.55 12.43
C LYS A 8 -0.07 0.27 13.28
N VAL A 9 0.36 1.47 13.69
CA VAL A 9 -0.48 2.40 14.44
C VAL A 9 -1.58 2.95 13.54
N ARG A 10 -1.28 3.24 12.26
CA ARG A 10 -2.30 3.63 11.28
C ARG A 10 -3.32 2.52 11.03
N ASP A 11 -2.87 1.27 10.91
CA ASP A 11 -3.76 0.12 10.78
C ASP A 11 -4.73 -0.02 11.95
N ALA A 12 -4.26 0.21 13.18
CA ALA A 12 -5.11 0.22 14.36
C ALA A 12 -6.13 1.38 14.33
N ILE A 13 -5.74 2.58 13.88
CA ILE A 13 -6.62 3.75 13.78
C ILE A 13 -7.75 3.53 12.77
N PHE A 14 -7.48 2.83 11.66
CA PHE A 14 -8.50 2.46 10.68
C PHE A 14 -9.62 1.61 11.28
N LEU A 15 -9.33 0.82 12.33
CA LEU A 15 -10.29 -0.07 12.98
C LEU A 15 -11.16 0.62 14.05
N VAL A 16 -10.78 1.82 14.52
CA VAL A 16 -11.49 2.52 15.62
C VAL A 16 -12.83 3.10 15.16
N SER A 17 -12.86 3.82 14.03
CA SER A 17 -14.11 4.38 13.50
C SER A 17 -14.02 4.76 12.02
N ARG A 18 -15.18 4.87 11.35
CA ARG A 18 -15.27 5.40 9.97
C ARG A 18 -14.77 6.84 9.83
N GLY A 19 -14.83 7.64 10.89
CA GLY A 19 -14.34 9.02 10.90
C GLY A 19 -12.82 9.08 10.84
N TRP A 20 -12.16 8.29 11.70
CA TRP A 20 -10.71 8.12 11.71
C TRP A 20 -10.18 7.56 10.39
N TYR A 21 -10.90 6.59 9.82
CA TYR A 21 -10.59 6.03 8.50
C TYR A 21 -10.55 7.10 7.40
N LYS A 22 -11.55 7.99 7.34
CA LYS A 22 -11.60 9.07 6.35
C LYS A 22 -10.52 10.13 6.56
N LEU A 23 -10.20 10.45 7.81
CA LEU A 23 -9.17 11.45 8.13
C LEU A 23 -7.77 10.97 7.78
N ASP A 24 -7.44 9.72 8.08
CA ASP A 24 -6.10 9.18 7.81
C ASP A 24 -5.88 8.94 6.31
N ALA A 25 -6.94 8.54 5.58
CA ALA A 25 -6.98 8.47 4.11
C ALA A 25 -6.61 9.77 3.37
N LEU A 26 -6.78 10.93 4.01
CA LEU A 26 -6.44 12.25 3.44
C LEU A 26 -4.97 12.66 3.66
N THR A 27 -4.24 11.92 4.49
CA THR A 27 -2.85 12.23 4.86
C THR A 27 -1.70 11.39 4.25
N PRO A 28 -1.88 10.44 3.30
CA PRO A 28 -0.76 9.63 2.84
C PRO A 28 0.02 10.30 1.71
N LYS A 29 1.24 10.73 2.02
CA LYS A 29 2.20 11.30 1.06
C LYS A 29 3.03 10.25 0.33
N HIS A 30 3.40 9.16 1.02
CA HIS A 30 4.25 8.10 0.46
C HIS A 30 3.70 6.72 0.82
N VAL A 31 3.31 5.92 -0.17
CA VAL A 31 2.79 4.56 0.03
C VAL A 31 3.68 3.55 -0.66
N THR A 32 3.98 2.44 0.02
CA THR A 32 4.69 1.30 -0.56
C THR A 32 3.77 0.08 -0.57
N ILE A 33 3.52 -0.47 -1.76
CA ILE A 33 2.81 -1.73 -1.94
C ILE A 33 3.86 -2.81 -2.22
N VAL A 34 3.99 -3.75 -1.29
CA VAL A 34 5.00 -4.82 -1.36
C VAL A 34 4.67 -5.88 -2.42
N LEU A 35 3.41 -6.04 -2.76
CA LEU A 35 2.93 -6.96 -3.79
C LEU A 35 1.78 -6.27 -4.52
N TYR A 36 2.02 -5.67 -5.69
CA TYR A 36 1.00 -4.83 -6.35
C TYR A 36 -0.31 -5.57 -6.68
N TYR A 37 -0.28 -6.90 -6.73
CA TYR A 37 -1.41 -7.76 -7.03
C TYR A 37 -2.32 -8.07 -5.83
N THR A 38 -1.98 -7.60 -4.63
CA THR A 38 -2.86 -7.79 -3.45
C THR A 38 -3.97 -6.76 -3.38
N THR A 39 -3.95 -5.73 -4.22
CA THR A 39 -4.96 -4.69 -4.27
C THR A 39 -5.21 -4.22 -5.70
N THR A 40 -6.41 -3.71 -5.94
CA THR A 40 -6.74 -3.07 -7.23
C THR A 40 -6.30 -1.59 -7.20
N PRO A 41 -5.83 -1.02 -8.33
CA PRO A 41 -5.53 0.40 -8.43
C PRO A 41 -6.69 1.30 -8.00
N TYR A 42 -7.93 0.91 -8.34
CA TYR A 42 -9.13 1.65 -7.94
C TYR A 42 -9.27 1.78 -6.42
N ARG A 43 -9.14 0.65 -5.69
CA ARG A 43 -9.16 0.65 -4.22
C ARG A 43 -8.09 1.57 -3.65
N LEU A 44 -6.88 1.54 -4.22
CA LEU A 44 -5.78 2.40 -3.78
C LEU A 44 -6.09 3.88 -3.96
N CYS A 45 -6.55 4.30 -5.15
CA CYS A 45 -6.89 5.69 -5.44
C CYS A 45 -8.11 6.17 -4.65
N SER A 46 -9.11 5.31 -4.45
CA SER A 46 -10.29 5.64 -3.64
C SER A 46 -9.96 5.82 -2.16
N HIS A 47 -8.93 5.13 -1.67
CA HIS A 47 -8.53 5.15 -0.27
C HIS A 47 -7.50 6.26 0.01
N PHE A 48 -6.63 6.56 -0.95
CA PHE A 48 -5.58 7.56 -0.79
C PHE A 48 -5.78 8.71 -1.78
N GLY A 49 -6.54 9.72 -1.35
CA GLY A 49 -6.94 10.85 -2.20
C GLY A 49 -5.81 11.82 -2.57
N TYR A 50 -4.69 11.80 -1.83
CA TYR A 50 -3.58 12.76 -1.98
C TYR A 50 -2.20 12.09 -1.96
N LEU A 51 -1.99 11.09 -2.82
CA LEU A 51 -0.70 10.42 -2.99
C LEU A 51 0.34 11.35 -3.63
N GLU A 52 1.42 11.67 -2.92
CA GLU A 52 2.59 12.37 -3.49
C GLU A 52 3.61 11.37 -4.10
N SER A 53 3.65 10.13 -3.60
CA SER A 53 4.63 9.12 -3.99
C SER A 53 4.10 7.70 -3.78
N LEU A 54 4.35 6.84 -4.76
CA LEU A 54 3.94 5.44 -4.76
C LEU A 54 5.11 4.54 -5.15
N LYS A 55 5.39 3.54 -4.31
CA LYS A 55 6.36 2.47 -4.60
C LYS A 55 5.62 1.14 -4.77
N LEU A 56 5.77 0.52 -5.94
CA LEU A 56 5.17 -0.77 -6.25
C LEU A 56 6.26 -1.84 -6.39
N ASN A 57 6.13 -2.92 -5.62
CA ASN A 57 6.98 -4.10 -5.75
C ASN A 57 6.15 -5.21 -6.41
N GLY A 58 6.72 -5.81 -7.44
CA GLY A 58 6.08 -6.86 -8.23
C GLY A 58 6.69 -8.22 -7.98
N LYS A 59 7.89 -8.42 -8.53
CA LYS A 59 8.61 -9.66 -8.41
C LYS A 59 8.88 -9.96 -6.92
N PRO A 60 8.53 -11.15 -6.41
CA PRO A 60 8.97 -11.57 -5.10
C PRO A 60 10.49 -11.58 -5.01
N ARG A 61 11.05 -11.44 -3.80
CA ARG A 61 12.51 -11.47 -3.60
C ARG A 61 13.17 -12.74 -4.16
N ALA A 62 12.46 -13.85 -4.31
CA ALA A 62 13.01 -15.04 -4.94
C ALA A 62 13.47 -14.80 -6.41
N SER A 63 12.98 -13.75 -7.10
CA SER A 63 13.43 -13.43 -8.46
C SER A 63 14.89 -13.02 -8.55
N ILE A 64 15.46 -12.37 -7.52
CA ILE A 64 16.87 -11.97 -7.54
C ILE A 64 17.82 -13.18 -7.38
N PHE A 65 17.27 -14.35 -7.04
CA PHE A 65 17.98 -15.62 -6.96
C PHE A 65 17.68 -16.53 -8.16
N ASN A 66 17.07 -16.01 -9.23
CA ASN A 66 16.64 -16.78 -10.41
C ASN A 66 15.72 -17.98 -10.08
N LEU A 67 14.97 -17.89 -8.97
CA LEU A 67 14.05 -18.95 -8.54
C LEU A 67 12.63 -18.79 -9.11
N ILE A 68 12.41 -17.77 -9.95
CA ILE A 68 11.12 -17.48 -10.57
C ILE A 68 11.32 -17.42 -12.08
N PRO A 69 10.42 -18.02 -12.89
CA PRO A 69 10.45 -17.91 -14.35
C PRO A 69 10.50 -16.46 -14.85
N GLU A 70 11.13 -16.23 -15.99
CA GLU A 70 11.25 -14.90 -16.62
C GLU A 70 9.87 -14.31 -16.97
N ASP A 71 8.97 -15.19 -17.42
CA ASP A 71 7.59 -14.95 -17.82
C ASP A 71 6.61 -14.97 -16.64
N TRP A 72 7.09 -14.79 -15.42
CA TRP A 72 6.24 -14.71 -14.23
C TRP A 72 5.09 -13.71 -14.45
N ARG A 73 3.86 -14.20 -14.31
CA ARG A 73 2.65 -13.38 -14.32
C ARG A 73 1.79 -13.80 -13.15
N ILE A 74 1.15 -12.81 -12.54
CA ILE A 74 0.06 -13.09 -11.60
C ILE A 74 -1.16 -13.42 -12.45
N MET A 75 -1.75 -14.60 -12.21
CA MET A 75 -2.98 -15.07 -12.84
C MET A 75 -4.19 -14.28 -12.31
#